data_AF-A0AAW6H350-F1
#
_entry.id   AF-A0AAW6H350-F1
#
_cell.length_a   1.000
_cell.length_b   1.000
_cell.length_c   1.000
_cell.angle_alpha   90.00
_cell.angle_beta   90.00
_cell.angle_gamma   90.00
#
_symmetry.space_group_name_H-M   'P 1'
#
loop_
_entity.id
_entity.type
_entity.pdbx_description
1 polymer ?
#
loop_
_entity_poly.entity_id
_entity_poly.type
_entity_poly.pdbx_seq_one_letter_code
_entity_poly.pdbx_strand_id
1 'polypeptide(L)'
;MKLRKILLAVAGLALMLNASAQKSKRYYVAKPGTLVELMTEAEANEITQLTLQGKLNAVDFRHLRDEFKNLQLLDISNASISMYAGKNGTYPNRFYVYPANCIPAYAFCKQMDDSTFVGKETLTRIILSDKTKNIEDAAFKGCKNLKICQIRKKTAPNLL
;
A
#
# COMPACT_ATOMS: atom_id res chain seq x y z
N MET A 1 -8.32 48.68 26.82
CA MET A 1 -7.64 48.02 25.69
C MET A 1 -6.97 46.68 26.09
N LYS A 2 -7.70 45.66 26.57
CA LYS A 2 -7.06 44.39 27.01
C LYS A 2 -7.81 43.08 26.71
N LEU A 3 -8.84 43.08 25.85
CA LEU A 3 -9.53 41.83 25.45
C LEU A 3 -9.17 41.35 24.03
N ARG A 4 -8.94 42.28 23.09
CA ARG A 4 -8.62 41.94 21.69
C ARG A 4 -7.25 41.28 21.50
N LYS A 5 -6.29 41.51 22.40
CA LYS A 5 -4.96 40.88 22.34
C LYS A 5 -4.95 39.44 22.87
N ILE A 6 -5.92 39.06 23.70
CA ILE A 6 -6.04 37.70 24.26
C ILE A 6 -6.64 36.74 23.22
N LEU A 7 -7.61 37.21 22.42
CA LEU A 7 -8.19 36.43 21.32
C LEU A 7 -7.19 36.08 20.21
N LEU A 8 -6.18 36.93 19.98
CA LEU A 8 -5.11 36.67 19.01
C LEU A 8 -4.06 35.67 19.52
N ALA A 9 -3.92 35.49 20.83
CA ALA A 9 -2.99 34.52 21.41
C ALA A 9 -3.57 33.09 21.45
N VAL A 10 -4.88 32.95 21.60
CA VAL A 10 -5.56 31.63 21.62
C VAL A 10 -5.78 31.08 20.20
N ALA A 11 -5.95 31.95 19.20
CA ALA A 11 -6.07 31.53 17.80
C ALA A 11 -4.75 30.94 17.22
N GLY A 12 -3.59 31.31 17.78
CA GLY A 12 -2.30 30.77 17.36
C GLY A 12 -1.99 29.38 17.92
N LEU A 13 -2.62 28.98 19.03
CA LEU A 13 -2.33 27.70 19.71
C LEU A 13 -3.26 26.56 19.29
N ALA A 14 -4.38 26.84 18.62
CA ALA A 14 -5.35 25.85 18.16
C ALA A 14 -5.07 25.30 16.74
N LEU A 15 -3.99 25.75 16.09
CA LEU A 15 -3.60 25.32 14.74
C LEU A 15 -2.36 24.42 14.70
N MET A 16 -2.00 23.77 15.82
CA MET A 16 -1.16 22.58 15.75
C MET A 16 -2.03 21.40 15.34
N LEU A 17 -2.51 21.45 14.09
CA LEU A 17 -2.91 20.24 13.39
C LEU A 17 -1.70 19.30 13.45
N ASN A 18 -1.94 18.05 13.85
CA ASN A 18 -0.97 16.97 13.75
C ASN A 18 -0.63 16.73 12.28
N ALA A 19 0.14 17.64 11.68
CA ALA A 19 0.79 17.43 10.41
C ALA A 19 1.94 16.46 10.67
N SER A 20 1.65 15.16 10.78
CA SER A 20 2.69 14.15 10.70
C SER A 20 3.43 14.39 9.39
N ALA A 21 4.75 14.64 9.45
CA ALA A 21 5.54 14.90 8.27
C ALA A 21 5.42 13.71 7.30
N GLN A 22 4.99 13.98 6.07
CA GLN A 22 4.86 12.94 5.05
C GLN A 22 6.25 12.40 4.69
N LYS A 23 6.52 11.13 5.02
CA LYS A 23 7.78 10.46 4.67
C LYS A 23 7.62 9.76 3.32
N SER A 24 8.15 10.39 2.27
CA SER A 24 8.11 9.89 0.90
C SER A 24 9.43 9.22 0.50
N LYS A 25 9.32 8.05 -0.11
CA LYS A 25 10.44 7.27 -0.66
C LYS A 25 10.09 6.73 -2.04
N ARG A 26 11.13 6.59 -2.86
CA ARG A 26 11.07 5.99 -4.19
C ARG A 26 12.13 4.93 -4.31
N TYR A 27 11.74 3.72 -4.72
CA TYR A 27 12.66 2.61 -4.91
C TYR A 27 12.49 1.97 -6.29
N TYR A 28 13.59 1.42 -6.80
CA TYR A 28 13.60 0.57 -7.98
C TYR A 28 13.89 -0.86 -7.53
N VAL A 29 12.92 -1.76 -7.71
CA VAL A 29 13.04 -3.17 -7.33
C VAL A 29 13.56 -3.93 -8.54
N ALA A 30 14.86 -4.22 -8.54
CA ALA A 30 15.54 -4.87 -9.67
C ALA A 30 15.13 -6.33 -9.84
N LYS A 31 14.93 -7.04 -8.73
CA LYS A 31 14.53 -8.45 -8.67
C LYS A 31 13.20 -8.58 -7.92
N PRO A 32 12.21 -9.30 -8.46
CA PRO A 32 10.93 -9.46 -7.77
C PRO A 32 11.10 -10.21 -6.44
N GLY A 33 10.42 -9.73 -5.40
CA GLY A 33 10.45 -10.28 -4.05
C GLY A 33 11.56 -9.72 -3.15
N THR A 34 12.32 -8.73 -3.60
CA THR A 34 13.46 -8.17 -2.86
C THR A 34 13.24 -6.73 -2.39
N LEU A 35 12.00 -6.23 -2.33
CA LEU A 35 11.71 -4.85 -1.87
C LEU A 35 12.34 -4.56 -0.51
N VAL A 36 12.20 -5.48 0.45
CA VAL A 36 12.70 -5.31 1.82
C VAL A 36 14.22 -5.40 1.95
N GLU A 37 14.94 -5.80 0.89
CA GLU A 37 16.41 -5.74 0.88
C GLU A 37 16.92 -4.31 0.64
N LEU A 38 16.04 -3.37 0.27
CA LEU A 38 16.40 -1.98 -0.08
C LEU A 38 16.35 -1.01 1.12
N MET A 39 15.87 -1.48 2.26
CA MET A 39 15.68 -0.66 3.46
C MET A 39 15.59 -1.54 4.71
N THR A 40 15.77 -0.94 5.88
CA THR A 40 15.52 -1.60 7.15
C THR A 40 14.03 -1.65 7.48
N GLU A 41 13.62 -2.54 8.39
CA GLU A 41 12.24 -2.61 8.87
C GLU A 41 11.80 -1.28 9.54
N ALA A 42 12.70 -0.67 10.32
CA ALA A 42 12.45 0.62 10.95
C ALA A 42 12.14 1.70 9.91
N GLU A 43 12.93 1.79 8.83
CA GLU A 43 12.66 2.71 7.72
C GLU A 43 11.33 2.39 7.02
N ALA A 44 11.05 1.12 6.74
CA ALA A 44 9.80 0.70 6.10
C ALA A 44 8.57 1.12 6.92
N ASN A 45 8.65 1.00 8.24
CA ASN A 45 7.57 1.35 9.16
C ASN A 45 7.27 2.86 9.20
N GLU A 46 8.24 3.70 8.87
CA GLU A 46 8.07 5.16 8.85
C GLU A 46 7.50 5.71 7.53
N ILE A 47 7.56 4.94 6.45
CA ILE A 47 7.14 5.39 5.13
C ILE A 47 5.62 5.55 5.07
N THR A 48 5.16 6.75 4.72
CA THR A 48 3.75 7.03 4.40
C THR A 48 3.50 7.10 2.90
N GLN A 49 4.49 7.64 2.19
CA GLN A 49 4.69 7.85 0.75
C GLN A 49 5.53 6.82 0.02
N LEU A 50 5.01 5.83 -0.71
CA LEU A 50 5.89 4.90 -1.44
C LEU A 50 5.63 4.91 -2.94
N THR A 51 6.69 5.16 -3.72
CA THR A 51 6.69 4.90 -5.17
C THR A 51 7.64 3.76 -5.50
N LEU A 52 7.14 2.73 -6.18
CA LEU A 52 7.94 1.58 -6.62
C LEU A 52 7.98 1.50 -8.14
N GLN A 53 9.15 1.14 -8.64
CA GLN A 53 9.44 0.90 -10.04
C GLN A 53 10.12 -0.47 -10.19
N GLY A 54 10.23 -0.97 -11.42
CA GLY A 54 10.91 -2.25 -11.71
C GLY A 54 9.95 -3.45 -11.64
N LYS A 55 10.38 -4.52 -10.96
CA LYS A 55 9.68 -5.81 -10.93
C LYS A 55 9.28 -6.16 -9.51
N LEU A 56 7.98 -6.26 -9.26
CA LEU A 56 7.41 -6.73 -7.99
C LEU A 56 6.86 -8.15 -8.16
N ASN A 57 6.61 -8.86 -7.06
CA ASN A 57 5.77 -10.05 -7.03
C ASN A 57 4.98 -10.14 -5.72
N ALA A 58 4.24 -11.24 -5.53
CA ALA A 58 3.39 -11.43 -4.34
C ALA A 58 4.16 -11.43 -3.00
N VAL A 59 5.46 -11.68 -3.00
CA VAL A 59 6.30 -11.57 -1.80
C VAL A 59 6.46 -10.11 -1.39
N ASP A 60 6.69 -9.20 -2.36
CA ASP A 60 6.74 -7.76 -2.10
C ASP A 60 5.39 -7.23 -1.58
N PHE A 61 4.28 -7.69 -2.17
CA PHE A 61 2.94 -7.33 -1.70
C PHE A 61 2.66 -7.83 -0.28
N ARG A 62 3.12 -9.03 0.08
CA ARG A 62 3.06 -9.51 1.48
C ARG A 62 3.79 -8.53 2.39
N HIS A 63 4.97 -8.07 1.99
CA HIS A 63 5.72 -7.13 2.80
C HIS A 63 5.03 -5.76 2.92
N LEU A 64 4.51 -5.23 1.81
CA LEU A 64 3.71 -3.99 1.80
C LEU A 64 2.47 -4.08 2.70
N ARG A 65 1.86 -5.26 2.79
CA ARG A 65 0.74 -5.53 3.68
C ARG A 65 1.17 -5.55 5.14
N ASP A 66 2.18 -6.36 5.46
CA ASP A 66 2.46 -6.79 6.82
C ASP A 66 3.42 -5.86 7.56
N GLU A 67 4.43 -5.28 6.90
CA GLU A 67 5.50 -4.50 7.53
C GLU A 67 5.20 -3.01 7.47
N PHE A 68 4.94 -2.42 6.30
CA PHE A 68 4.85 -0.96 6.11
C PHE A 68 3.70 -0.29 6.88
N LYS A 69 3.82 -0.11 8.21
CA LYS A 69 2.70 0.22 9.10
C LYS A 69 1.99 1.51 8.74
N ASN A 70 2.74 2.54 8.37
CA ASN A 70 2.23 3.87 8.11
C ASN A 70 1.92 4.17 6.63
N LEU A 71 1.99 3.18 5.74
CA LEU A 71 1.84 3.39 4.30
C LEU A 71 0.42 3.87 3.94
N GLN A 72 0.33 5.09 3.43
CA GLN A 72 -0.92 5.76 3.06
C GLN A 72 -1.12 5.84 1.56
N LEU A 73 -0.06 6.11 0.79
CA LEU A 73 -0.11 6.16 -0.66
C LEU A 73 0.94 5.24 -1.25
N LEU A 74 0.50 4.35 -2.13
CA LEU A 74 1.34 3.46 -2.91
C LEU A 74 1.20 3.77 -4.40
N ASP A 75 2.28 4.19 -5.03
CA ASP A 75 2.37 4.34 -6.49
C ASP A 75 3.22 3.20 -7.07
N ILE A 76 2.57 2.27 -7.76
CA ILE A 76 3.19 1.17 -8.51
C ILE A 76 2.94 1.33 -10.01
N SER A 77 2.62 2.53 -10.48
CA SER A 77 2.19 2.77 -11.86
C SER A 77 3.28 2.50 -12.89
N ASN A 78 4.55 2.60 -12.48
CA ASN A 78 5.74 2.31 -13.29
C ASN A 78 6.40 0.97 -12.93
N ALA A 79 5.71 0.11 -12.17
CA ALA A 79 6.17 -1.25 -11.86
C ALA A 79 5.44 -2.30 -12.70
N SER A 80 6.07 -3.45 -12.88
CA SER A 80 5.45 -4.66 -13.41
C SER A 80 5.35 -5.72 -12.32
N ILE A 81 4.31 -6.56 -12.37
CA ILE A 81 4.13 -7.65 -11.41
C ILE A 81 4.54 -8.94 -12.11
N SER A 82 5.58 -9.59 -11.61
CA SER A 82 6.08 -10.86 -12.10
C SER A 82 5.27 -12.01 -11.48
N MET A 83 5.14 -13.09 -12.24
CA MET A 83 4.55 -14.33 -11.71
C MET A 83 5.34 -14.81 -10.48
N TYR A 84 4.63 -15.33 -9.49
CA TYR A 84 5.23 -16.03 -8.36
C TYR A 84 4.41 -17.29 -8.07
N ALA A 85 5.08 -18.37 -7.72
CA ALA A 85 4.42 -19.61 -7.29
C ALA A 85 5.10 -20.08 -6.01
N GLY A 86 4.35 -20.10 -4.91
CA GLY A 86 4.93 -20.40 -3.62
C GLY A 86 4.04 -20.06 -2.44
N LYS A 87 4.57 -20.32 -1.24
CA LYS A 87 3.88 -20.10 0.04
C LYS A 87 4.14 -18.72 0.65
N ASN A 88 5.15 -18.00 0.16
CA ASN A 88 5.58 -16.72 0.76
C ASN A 88 4.89 -15.50 0.11
N GLY A 89 3.79 -15.71 -0.60
CA GLY A 89 2.97 -14.64 -1.16
C GLY A 89 1.87 -14.20 -0.20
N THR A 90 0.85 -13.52 -0.71
CA THR A 90 -0.23 -12.93 0.10
C THR A 90 -1.35 -13.89 0.48
N TYR A 91 -1.52 -14.99 -0.25
CA TYR A 91 -2.57 -15.98 0.00
C TYR A 91 -2.38 -16.67 1.37
N PRO A 92 -3.43 -16.80 2.20
CA PRO A 92 -3.34 -17.40 3.52
C PRO A 92 -2.83 -18.85 3.53
N ASN A 93 -1.71 -19.08 4.22
CA ASN A 93 -1.22 -20.38 4.71
C ASN A 93 -1.14 -21.54 3.70
N ARG A 94 -1.08 -21.27 2.39
CA ARG A 94 -0.96 -22.32 1.36
C ARG A 94 -0.14 -21.89 0.16
N PHE A 95 0.29 -22.89 -0.61
CA PHE A 95 0.90 -22.65 -1.91
C PHE A 95 -0.14 -22.03 -2.85
N TYR A 96 0.26 -20.99 -3.56
CA TYR A 96 -0.61 -20.33 -4.53
C TYR A 96 0.20 -19.85 -5.73
N VAL A 97 -0.44 -19.81 -6.90
CA VAL A 97 0.14 -19.30 -8.13
C VAL A 97 -0.42 -17.92 -8.38
N TYR A 98 0.44 -16.91 -8.35
CA TYR A 98 0.12 -15.51 -8.55
C TYR A 98 0.46 -15.14 -10.00
N PRO A 99 -0.53 -14.89 -10.86
CA PRO A 99 -0.28 -14.58 -12.26
C PRO A 99 0.46 -13.24 -12.44
N ALA A 100 1.23 -13.14 -13.53
CA ALA A 100 1.91 -11.89 -13.87
C ALA A 100 0.91 -10.77 -14.21
N ASN A 101 1.23 -9.55 -13.79
CA ASN A 101 0.43 -8.33 -13.97
C ASN A 101 -0.96 -8.34 -13.31
N CYS A 102 -1.17 -9.20 -12.31
CA CYS A 102 -2.36 -9.18 -11.46
C CYS A 102 -2.01 -8.60 -10.09
N ILE A 103 -2.90 -7.78 -9.51
CA ILE A 103 -2.79 -7.44 -8.09
C ILE A 103 -3.08 -8.71 -7.28
N PRO A 104 -2.14 -9.20 -6.46
CA PRO A 104 -2.27 -10.52 -5.81
C PRO A 104 -3.56 -10.67 -5.01
N ALA A 105 -4.10 -11.90 -4.96
CA ALA A 105 -5.18 -12.22 -4.04
C ALA A 105 -4.72 -11.90 -2.61
N TYR A 106 -5.55 -11.25 -1.81
CA TYR A 106 -5.20 -10.80 -0.46
C TYR A 106 -4.01 -9.79 -0.39
N ALA A 107 -3.71 -9.06 -1.48
CA ALA A 107 -2.60 -8.11 -1.57
C ALA A 107 -2.47 -7.18 -0.35
N PHE A 108 -3.57 -6.62 0.14
CA PHE A 108 -3.65 -5.72 1.28
C PHE A 108 -4.69 -6.17 2.32
N CYS A 109 -4.98 -7.47 2.33
CA CYS A 109 -5.91 -8.09 3.27
C CYS A 109 -5.25 -9.28 3.95
N LYS A 110 -5.38 -9.39 5.26
CA LYS A 110 -4.99 -10.57 6.02
C LYS A 110 -6.23 -11.29 6.51
N GLN A 111 -6.36 -12.56 6.15
CA GLN A 111 -7.36 -13.44 6.73
C GLN A 111 -6.84 -13.93 8.08
N MET A 112 -7.60 -13.66 9.15
CA MET A 112 -7.25 -14.08 10.51
C MET A 112 -7.87 -15.44 10.83
N ASP A 113 -9.09 -15.66 10.34
CA ASP A 113 -9.84 -16.91 10.41
C ASP A 113 -10.85 -16.97 9.23
N ASP A 114 -11.73 -17.96 9.18
CA ASP A 114 -12.69 -18.15 8.07
C ASP A 114 -13.68 -16.98 7.89
N SER A 115 -13.88 -16.16 8.92
CA SER A 115 -14.85 -15.06 8.94
C SER A 115 -14.22 -13.67 9.08
N THR A 116 -13.00 -13.58 9.63
CA THR A 116 -12.36 -12.32 9.99
C THR A 116 -11.27 -11.93 8.98
N PHE A 117 -11.45 -10.75 8.39
CA PHE A 117 -10.53 -10.16 7.42
C PHE A 117 -10.09 -8.78 7.87
N VAL A 118 -8.78 -8.58 8.00
CA VAL A 118 -8.18 -7.30 8.40
C VAL A 118 -7.46 -6.72 7.20
N GLY A 119 -8.01 -5.63 6.65
CA GLY A 119 -7.35 -4.91 5.57
C GLY A 119 -6.30 -3.93 6.08
N LYS A 120 -5.47 -3.44 5.15
CA LYS A 120 -4.50 -2.39 5.43
C LYS A 120 -5.21 -1.04 5.63
N GLU A 121 -5.63 -0.76 6.86
CA GLU A 121 -6.42 0.43 7.19
C GLU A 121 -5.64 1.76 7.02
N THR A 122 -4.32 1.72 6.95
CA THR A 122 -3.52 2.93 6.66
C THR A 122 -3.54 3.32 5.19
N LEU A 123 -3.79 2.37 4.28
CA LEU A 123 -3.77 2.64 2.84
C LEU A 123 -4.99 3.45 2.41
N THR A 124 -4.75 4.64 1.88
CA THR A 124 -5.79 5.58 1.43
C THR A 124 -5.84 5.74 -0.08
N ARG A 125 -4.70 5.56 -0.75
CA ARG A 125 -4.58 5.67 -2.20
C ARG A 125 -3.62 4.64 -2.75
N ILE A 126 -4.00 4.03 -3.86
CA ILE A 126 -3.10 3.22 -4.69
C ILE A 126 -3.19 3.66 -6.15
N ILE A 127 -2.05 3.69 -6.84
CA ILE A 127 -1.94 3.99 -8.26
C ILE A 127 -1.36 2.76 -8.97
N LEU A 128 -2.18 2.13 -9.80
CA LEU A 128 -1.88 0.91 -10.53
C LEU A 128 -1.34 1.22 -11.94
N SER A 129 -0.51 0.31 -12.44
CA SER A 129 0.07 0.36 -13.78
C SER A 129 -1.00 0.15 -14.86
N ASP A 130 -0.75 0.68 -16.05
CA ASP A 130 -1.53 0.39 -17.26
C ASP A 130 -1.45 -1.10 -17.67
N LYS A 131 -0.42 -1.81 -17.19
CA LYS A 131 -0.22 -3.25 -17.39
C LYS A 131 -1.15 -4.12 -16.54
N THR A 132 -1.81 -3.57 -15.52
CA THR A 132 -2.66 -4.36 -14.61
C THR A 132 -3.80 -5.05 -15.38
N LYS A 133 -3.82 -6.39 -15.30
CA LYS A 133 -4.82 -7.24 -15.94
C LYS A 133 -6.02 -7.46 -15.03
N ASN A 134 -5.76 -7.96 -13.83
CA ASN A 134 -6.79 -8.29 -12.84
C ASN A 134 -6.46 -7.65 -11.49
N ILE A 135 -7.51 -7.39 -10.72
CA ILE A 135 -7.45 -7.25 -9.27
C ILE A 135 -8.06 -8.53 -8.70
N GLU A 136 -7.22 -9.37 -8.10
CA GLU A 136 -7.62 -10.73 -7.67
C GLU A 136 -8.38 -10.72 -6.33
N ASP A 137 -8.90 -11.89 -5.96
CA ASP A 137 -9.74 -12.13 -4.79
C ASP A 137 -9.26 -11.40 -3.53
N ALA A 138 -10.18 -10.64 -2.93
CA ALA A 138 -9.95 -9.96 -1.66
C ALA A 138 -8.71 -9.04 -1.61
N ALA A 139 -8.14 -8.62 -2.74
CA ALA A 139 -6.92 -7.80 -2.80
C ALA A 139 -6.97 -6.58 -1.88
N PHE A 140 -8.14 -5.94 -1.76
CA PHE A 140 -8.37 -4.77 -0.90
C PHE A 140 -9.48 -5.00 0.15
N LYS A 141 -9.84 -6.26 0.43
CA LYS A 141 -10.91 -6.56 1.40
C LYS A 141 -10.54 -6.02 2.78
N GLY A 142 -11.45 -5.25 3.38
CA GLY A 142 -11.23 -4.64 4.70
C GLY A 142 -10.32 -3.39 4.70
N CYS A 143 -9.83 -2.90 3.55
CA CYS A 143 -9.10 -1.63 3.46
C CYS A 143 -10.07 -0.44 3.58
N LYS A 144 -10.64 -0.23 4.77
CA LYS A 144 -11.77 0.70 5.01
C LYS A 144 -11.47 2.16 4.64
N ASN A 145 -10.20 2.57 4.67
CA ASN A 145 -9.79 3.94 4.37
C ASN A 145 -9.29 4.12 2.93
N LEU A 146 -9.32 3.07 2.09
CA LEU A 146 -8.93 3.16 0.68
C LEU A 146 -9.99 3.98 -0.07
N LYS A 147 -9.65 5.23 -0.37
CA LYS A 147 -10.54 6.19 -1.05
C LYS A 147 -10.31 6.22 -2.56
N ILE A 148 -9.08 5.96 -3.00
CA ILE A 148 -8.68 6.10 -4.40
C ILE A 148 -7.90 4.85 -4.84
N CYS A 149 -8.49 4.09 -5.76
CA CYS A 149 -7.76 3.13 -6.59
C CYS A 149 -7.68 3.70 -8.00
N GLN A 150 -6.56 4.34 -8.33
CA GLN A 150 -6.33 4.93 -9.64
C GLN A 150 -5.65 3.90 -10.54
N ILE A 151 -6.09 3.77 -11.78
CA ILE A 151 -5.53 2.83 -12.74
C ILE A 151 -5.08 3.63 -13.96
N ARG A 152 -3.80 3.54 -14.34
CA ARG A 152 -3.26 4.25 -15.53
C ARG A 152 -3.66 3.59 -16.86
N LYS A 153 -4.75 2.84 -16.90
CA LYS A 153 -5.22 2.09 -18.07
C LYS A 153 -6.43 2.78 -18.70
N LYS A 154 -6.53 2.75 -20.02
CA LYS A 154 -7.70 3.28 -20.75
C LYS A 154 -8.95 2.41 -20.57
N THR A 155 -8.76 1.12 -20.31
CA THR A 155 -9.83 0.14 -20.07
C THR A 155 -9.74 -0.39 -18.65
N ALA A 156 -10.89 -0.68 -18.03
CA ALA A 156 -10.92 -1.25 -16.69
C ALA A 156 -10.23 -2.62 -16.63
N PRO A 157 -9.53 -2.99 -15.54
CA PRO A 157 -9.09 -4.36 -15.32
C PRO A 157 -10.29 -5.26 -14.97
N ASN A 158 -10.09 -6.57 -15.04
CA ASN A 158 -11.06 -7.52 -14.51
C ASN A 158 -11.05 -7.46 -12.97
N LEU A 159 -12.24 -7.55 -12.39
CA LEU A 159 -12.43 -7.78 -10.96
C LEU A 159 -12.82 -9.25 -10.81
N LEU A 160 -12.06 -9.99 -10.00
CA LEU A 160 -12.32 -11.39 -9.68
C LEU A 160 -12.90 -11.50 -8.27
#